data_AF-A6EQB8-F1
#
_entry.id   AF-A6EQB8-F1
#
_cell.length_a   1.000
_cell.length_b   1.000
_cell.length_c   1.000
_cell.angle_alpha   90.00
_cell.angle_beta   90.00
_cell.angle_gamma   90.00
#
_symmetry.space_group_name_H-M   'P 1'
#
loop_
_entity.id
_entity.type
_entity.pdbx_description
1 polymer ?
#
loop_
_entity_poly.entity_id
_entity_poly.type
_entity_poly.pdbx_seq_one_letter_code
_entity_poly.pdbx_strand_id
1 'polypeptide(L)'
;MKRKLLSLNINNLKMLAFSMALFGFSAANAQYCEPVDDCTDGDLILNVEFAGIENPSDCSPNGYGDYTADVAPAEVLVGETYTMAVEVGSGWSTETVGVWIDFDNSETFDESEFYLIGTGSGSVVEADVAIPSDVSEGTYRMRIAVKADEIPYDDPCQTVAGFGEFEDYLVNVTAELSVSNFDFTNSLAIFKTGETLNIQAGTNISNVAVYDLTGKLIATQQDVASRSTTLSLSAANQVLLVKVQSQEGYTVTKNIIF
;
A
#
# COMPACT_ATOMS: atom_id res chain seq x y z
N MET A 1 -53.54 38.64 -43.30
CA MET A 1 -54.32 38.47 -42.05
C MET A 1 -53.55 39.15 -40.93
N LYS A 2 -54.07 40.26 -40.38
CA LYS A 2 -53.35 41.19 -39.50
C LYS A 2 -53.19 40.62 -38.09
N ARG A 3 -51.96 40.68 -37.55
CA ARG A 3 -51.63 40.43 -36.13
C ARG A 3 -52.35 41.43 -35.23
N LYS A 4 -52.96 40.94 -34.15
CA LYS A 4 -53.48 41.77 -33.06
C LYS A 4 -52.84 41.27 -31.76
N LEU A 5 -51.99 42.11 -31.17
CA LEU A 5 -51.46 41.92 -29.82
C LEU A 5 -52.62 41.98 -28.82
N LEU A 6 -52.70 41.00 -27.92
CA LEU A 6 -53.50 41.06 -26.71
C LEU A 6 -52.54 41.08 -25.53
N SER A 7 -52.52 42.23 -24.88
CA SER A 7 -51.85 42.53 -23.61
C SER A 7 -52.33 41.60 -22.49
N LEU A 8 -51.39 41.05 -21.73
CA LEU A 8 -51.68 40.35 -20.47
C LEU A 8 -52.29 41.33 -19.47
N ASN A 9 -53.42 40.94 -18.86
CA ASN A 9 -54.01 41.63 -17.72
C ASN A 9 -53.80 40.76 -16.48
N ILE A 10 -53.00 41.27 -15.54
CA ILE A 10 -52.63 40.62 -14.28
C ILE A 10 -53.74 40.96 -13.29
N ASN A 11 -54.52 39.96 -12.85
CA ASN A 11 -55.24 39.94 -11.57
C ASN A 11 -55.93 38.59 -11.38
N ASN A 12 -55.22 37.64 -10.73
CA ASN A 12 -55.74 36.78 -9.65
C ASN A 12 -54.81 35.58 -9.40
N LEU A 13 -53.98 35.73 -8.37
CA LEU A 13 -53.70 34.79 -7.30
C LEU A 13 -54.01 33.29 -7.57
N LYS A 14 -52.96 32.50 -7.82
CA LYS A 14 -52.57 31.31 -7.00
C LYS A 14 -51.41 30.56 -7.66
N MET A 15 -50.35 30.35 -6.86
CA MET A 15 -49.34 29.29 -7.01
C MET A 15 -48.44 29.36 -8.25
N LEU A 16 -47.38 30.16 -8.18
CA LEU A 16 -46.13 29.83 -8.87
C LEU A 16 -45.27 29.06 -7.86
N ALA A 17 -45.34 27.73 -7.89
CA ALA A 17 -44.28 26.92 -7.31
C ALA A 17 -43.03 27.19 -8.17
N PHE A 18 -42.04 27.84 -7.58
CA PHE A 18 -40.70 27.91 -8.15
C PHE A 18 -40.17 26.48 -8.15
N SER A 19 -40.36 25.77 -9.26
CA SER A 19 -39.70 24.50 -9.52
C SER A 19 -38.22 24.78 -9.69
N MET A 20 -37.53 24.96 -8.57
CA MET A 20 -36.11 24.70 -8.49
C MET A 20 -35.98 23.21 -8.79
N ALA A 21 -35.65 22.89 -10.05
CA ALA A 21 -35.13 21.59 -10.38
C ALA A 21 -33.85 21.46 -9.55
N LEU A 22 -33.99 20.84 -8.37
CA LEU A 22 -32.91 20.05 -7.83
C LEU A 22 -32.62 19.06 -8.95
N PHE A 23 -31.56 19.33 -9.72
CA PHE A 23 -30.78 18.25 -10.26
C PHE A 23 -30.42 17.42 -9.03
N GLY A 24 -31.18 16.37 -8.79
CA GLY A 24 -30.69 15.26 -8.01
C GLY A 24 -29.42 14.86 -8.73
N PHE A 25 -28.28 15.29 -8.19
CA PHE A 25 -27.11 14.44 -8.25
C PHE A 25 -27.61 13.13 -7.64
N SER A 26 -27.98 12.19 -8.50
CA SER A 26 -27.90 10.81 -8.09
C SER A 26 -26.43 10.67 -7.77
N ALA A 27 -26.09 10.58 -6.49
CA ALA A 27 -24.89 9.84 -6.16
C ALA A 27 -25.07 8.52 -6.89
N ALA A 28 -24.29 8.30 -7.95
CA ALA A 28 -24.05 6.95 -8.38
C ALA A 28 -23.62 6.25 -7.09
N ASN A 29 -24.36 5.22 -6.68
CA ASN A 29 -23.83 4.36 -5.64
C ASN A 29 -22.53 3.85 -6.24
N ALA A 30 -21.41 4.32 -5.70
CA ALA A 30 -20.13 3.70 -5.92
C ALA A 30 -20.36 2.21 -5.63
N GLN A 31 -20.22 1.42 -6.68
CA GLN A 31 -20.28 -0.03 -6.68
C GLN A 31 -19.59 -0.44 -7.96
N TYR A 32 -18.59 -1.31 -7.86
CA TYR A 32 -17.94 -1.89 -9.02
C TYR A 32 -18.96 -2.47 -9.99
N CYS A 33 -18.80 -2.17 -11.27
CA CYS A 33 -19.61 -2.78 -12.31
C CYS A 33 -19.28 -4.28 -12.42
N GLU A 34 -20.29 -5.09 -12.69
CA GLU A 34 -20.13 -6.52 -12.98
C GLU A 34 -20.14 -6.72 -14.50
N PRO A 35 -19.00 -7.06 -15.13
CA PRO A 35 -18.95 -7.33 -16.56
C PRO A 35 -19.66 -8.63 -16.90
N VAL A 36 -20.02 -8.79 -18.17
CA VAL A 36 -20.63 -10.02 -18.69
C VAL A 36 -19.94 -10.40 -19.98
N ASP A 37 -19.42 -11.62 -20.02
CA ASP A 37 -18.78 -12.22 -21.19
C ASP A 37 -19.09 -13.73 -21.29
N ASP A 38 -18.59 -14.36 -22.35
CA ASP A 38 -18.66 -15.79 -22.57
C ASP A 38 -17.26 -16.40 -22.61
N CYS A 39 -16.93 -17.21 -21.61
CA CYS A 39 -15.69 -17.97 -21.52
C CYS A 39 -15.85 -19.46 -21.91
N THR A 40 -17.06 -19.88 -22.34
CA THR A 40 -17.39 -21.30 -22.52
C THR A 40 -16.68 -21.96 -23.71
N ASP A 41 -16.15 -21.16 -24.63
CA ASP A 41 -15.39 -21.62 -25.79
C ASP A 41 -13.87 -21.72 -25.55
N GLY A 42 -13.41 -21.46 -24.32
CA GLY A 42 -12.01 -21.61 -23.93
C GLY A 42 -11.24 -20.30 -23.73
N ASP A 43 -11.92 -19.16 -23.82
CA ASP A 43 -11.40 -17.82 -23.56
C ASP A 43 -11.54 -17.50 -22.05
N LEU A 44 -10.81 -18.24 -21.21
CA LEU A 44 -10.93 -18.22 -19.74
C LEU A 44 -9.59 -18.04 -19.03
N ILE A 45 -9.66 -17.60 -17.77
CA ILE A 45 -8.55 -17.63 -16.82
C ILE A 45 -8.55 -19.00 -16.16
N LEU A 46 -7.39 -19.65 -16.14
CA LEU A 46 -7.20 -20.99 -15.54
C LEU A 46 -6.49 -20.92 -14.19
N ASN A 47 -5.62 -19.91 -14.01
CA ASN A 47 -4.92 -19.69 -12.76
C ASN A 47 -4.41 -18.24 -12.66
N VAL A 48 -4.44 -17.68 -11.46
CA VAL A 48 -3.81 -16.39 -11.13
C VAL A 48 -2.79 -16.59 -10.03
N GLU A 49 -1.56 -16.14 -10.27
CA GLU A 49 -0.48 -16.03 -9.29
C GLU A 49 -0.02 -14.58 -9.15
N PHE A 50 -0.21 -13.99 -7.96
CA PHE A 50 0.22 -12.61 -7.70
C PHE A 50 0.42 -12.34 -6.21
N ALA A 51 1.67 -12.06 -5.81
CA ALA A 51 2.03 -11.62 -4.45
C ALA A 51 1.34 -12.40 -3.30
N GLY A 52 1.27 -13.74 -3.44
CA GLY A 52 0.65 -14.63 -2.46
C GLY A 52 -0.72 -15.17 -2.84
N ILE A 53 -1.39 -14.59 -3.84
CA ILE A 53 -2.53 -15.20 -4.52
C ILE A 53 -2.02 -16.39 -5.34
N GLU A 54 -2.74 -17.52 -5.24
CA GLU A 54 -2.66 -18.68 -6.11
C GLU A 54 -4.10 -19.21 -6.23
N ASN A 55 -4.76 -18.92 -7.35
CA ASN A 55 -6.17 -19.28 -7.56
C ASN A 55 -6.38 -20.01 -8.89
N PRO A 56 -6.36 -21.36 -8.89
CA PRO A 56 -6.82 -22.12 -10.04
C PRO A 56 -8.35 -22.03 -10.16
N SER A 57 -8.83 -21.62 -11.32
CA SER A 57 -10.24 -21.40 -11.62
C SER A 57 -10.69 -22.08 -12.91
N ASP A 58 -12.01 -22.18 -13.07
CA ASP A 58 -12.67 -22.59 -14.30
C ASP A 58 -13.57 -21.44 -14.75
N CYS A 59 -14.02 -21.47 -16.01
CA CYS A 59 -14.91 -20.47 -16.59
C CYS A 59 -16.11 -20.14 -15.68
N SER A 60 -16.11 -18.89 -15.20
CA SER A 60 -17.10 -18.38 -14.26
C SER A 60 -18.46 -18.18 -14.93
N PRO A 61 -19.58 -18.31 -14.19
CA PRO A 61 -20.90 -18.07 -14.75
C PRO A 61 -21.03 -16.65 -15.33
N ASN A 62 -21.35 -16.56 -16.63
CA ASN A 62 -21.40 -15.30 -17.39
C ASN A 62 -20.05 -14.57 -17.50
N GLY A 63 -18.94 -15.30 -17.45
CA GLY A 63 -17.60 -14.74 -17.66
C GLY A 63 -17.15 -13.79 -16.56
N TYR A 64 -17.73 -13.88 -15.36
CA TYR A 64 -17.33 -13.07 -14.21
C TYR A 64 -17.28 -13.88 -12.92
N GLY A 65 -16.12 -13.88 -12.25
CA GLY A 65 -15.89 -14.46 -10.94
C GLY A 65 -15.49 -13.41 -9.91
N ASP A 66 -16.21 -13.34 -8.78
CA ASP A 66 -15.79 -12.51 -7.63
C ASP A 66 -15.15 -13.42 -6.56
N TYR A 67 -13.83 -13.34 -6.44
CA TYR A 67 -13.05 -14.13 -5.48
C TYR A 67 -12.71 -13.36 -4.20
N THR A 68 -13.31 -12.20 -4.00
CA THR A 68 -12.84 -11.24 -2.99
C THR A 68 -13.20 -11.63 -1.56
N ALA A 69 -14.10 -12.60 -1.40
CA ALA A 69 -14.41 -13.25 -0.12
C ALA A 69 -13.74 -14.62 0.07
N ASP A 70 -13.30 -15.25 -1.02
CA ASP A 70 -12.87 -16.66 -1.04
C ASP A 70 -11.35 -16.82 -1.13
N VAL A 71 -10.65 -15.84 -1.70
CA VAL A 71 -9.19 -15.82 -1.87
C VAL A 71 -8.58 -14.73 -0.99
N ALA A 72 -7.48 -15.06 -0.31
CA ALA A 72 -6.77 -14.09 0.52
C ALA A 72 -6.18 -12.96 -0.35
N PRO A 73 -6.13 -11.71 0.13
CA PRO A 73 -5.56 -10.60 -0.65
C PRO A 73 -4.10 -10.84 -1.04
N ALA A 74 -3.70 -10.29 -2.19
CA ALA A 74 -2.30 -10.13 -2.55
C ALA A 74 -1.63 -9.16 -1.57
N GLU A 75 -0.49 -9.53 -1.00
CA GLU A 75 0.21 -8.72 0.00
C GLU A 75 1.39 -7.99 -0.65
N VAL A 76 1.26 -6.67 -0.79
CA VAL A 76 2.24 -5.85 -1.51
C VAL A 76 2.71 -4.65 -0.69
N LEU A 77 3.88 -4.15 -1.04
CA LEU A 77 4.51 -2.99 -0.43
C LEU A 77 4.46 -1.78 -1.37
N VAL A 78 4.18 -0.61 -0.80
CA VAL A 78 4.19 0.68 -1.53
C VAL A 78 5.54 0.88 -2.22
N GLY A 79 5.52 1.19 -3.52
CA GLY A 79 6.71 1.48 -4.33
C GLY A 79 7.50 0.26 -4.81
N GLU A 80 7.10 -0.95 -4.43
CA GLU A 80 7.71 -2.19 -4.89
C GLU A 80 7.03 -2.74 -6.16
N THR A 81 7.71 -3.66 -6.84
CA THR A 81 7.24 -4.30 -8.07
C THR A 81 7.12 -5.80 -7.86
N TYR A 82 6.01 -6.37 -8.33
CA TYR A 82 5.70 -7.80 -8.20
C TYR A 82 5.41 -8.38 -9.58
N THR A 83 5.92 -9.58 -9.86
CA THR A 83 5.56 -10.31 -11.08
C THR A 83 4.18 -10.95 -10.89
N MET A 84 3.31 -10.72 -11.84
CA MET A 84 2.02 -11.39 -11.98
C MET A 84 2.11 -12.44 -13.07
N ALA A 85 1.54 -13.61 -12.82
CA ALA A 85 1.40 -14.69 -13.79
C ALA A 85 -0.07 -15.11 -13.91
N VAL A 86 -0.56 -15.21 -15.14
CA VAL A 86 -1.93 -15.63 -15.44
C VAL A 86 -1.87 -16.76 -16.45
N GLU A 87 -2.41 -17.93 -16.09
CA GLU A 87 -2.61 -19.03 -17.03
C GLU A 87 -3.90 -18.81 -17.80
N VAL A 88 -3.81 -18.74 -19.13
CA VAL A 88 -4.97 -18.53 -20.01
C VAL A 88 -5.34 -19.81 -20.76
N GLY A 89 -6.62 -19.96 -21.05
CA GLY A 89 -7.15 -20.99 -21.92
C GLY A 89 -6.67 -20.89 -23.37
N SER A 90 -7.15 -21.81 -24.20
CA SER A 90 -6.79 -21.90 -25.62
C SER A 90 -8.00 -21.77 -26.54
N GLY A 91 -8.99 -20.95 -26.14
CA GLY A 91 -10.22 -20.71 -26.91
C GLY A 91 -9.93 -20.04 -28.25
N TRP A 92 -8.97 -19.11 -28.26
CA TRP A 92 -8.53 -18.42 -29.46
C TRP A 92 -7.03 -18.52 -29.74
N SER A 93 -6.61 -18.00 -30.90
CA SER A 93 -5.19 -17.92 -31.27
C SER A 93 -4.40 -16.93 -30.41
N THR A 94 -5.10 -16.03 -29.71
CA THR A 94 -4.52 -14.99 -28.87
C THR A 94 -5.54 -14.63 -27.79
N GLU A 95 -5.17 -14.87 -26.55
CA GLU A 95 -5.83 -14.39 -25.34
C GLU A 95 -5.02 -13.22 -24.80
N THR A 96 -5.63 -12.06 -24.61
CA THR A 96 -4.98 -10.86 -24.05
C THR A 96 -5.40 -10.67 -22.61
N VAL A 97 -4.41 -10.53 -21.73
CA VAL A 97 -4.61 -10.33 -20.28
C VAL A 97 -4.24 -8.93 -19.87
N GLY A 98 -5.11 -8.35 -19.06
CA GLY A 98 -4.95 -7.00 -18.53
C GLY A 98 -5.61 -6.89 -17.17
N VAL A 99 -5.10 -5.96 -16.39
CA VAL A 99 -5.39 -5.84 -14.97
C VAL A 99 -5.60 -4.41 -14.61
N TRP A 100 -6.58 -4.16 -13.75
CA TRP A 100 -6.78 -2.89 -13.08
C TRP A 100 -6.65 -3.08 -11.58
N ILE A 101 -6.05 -2.11 -10.89
CA ILE A 101 -6.08 -2.03 -9.43
C ILE A 101 -6.59 -0.65 -9.06
N ASP A 102 -7.80 -0.59 -8.48
CA ASP A 102 -8.45 0.65 -8.04
C ASP A 102 -7.68 1.23 -6.84
N PHE A 103 -6.59 1.96 -7.09
CA PHE A 103 -5.67 2.47 -6.09
C PHE A 103 -6.19 3.72 -5.39
N ASP A 104 -7.22 4.36 -5.94
CA ASP A 104 -7.85 5.54 -5.34
C ASP A 104 -9.15 5.23 -4.57
N ASN A 105 -9.59 3.97 -4.56
CA ASN A 105 -10.83 3.48 -3.98
C ASN A 105 -12.05 4.27 -4.48
N SER A 106 -12.06 4.62 -5.76
CA SER A 106 -13.19 5.28 -6.42
C SER A 106 -14.36 4.34 -6.66
N GLU A 107 -14.15 3.03 -6.50
CA GLU A 107 -15.06 1.95 -6.89
C GLU A 107 -15.33 1.92 -8.41
N THR A 108 -14.40 2.51 -9.16
CA THR A 108 -14.27 2.47 -10.61
C THR A 108 -12.85 2.05 -10.97
N PHE A 109 -12.64 1.55 -12.17
CA PHE A 109 -11.30 1.26 -12.66
C PHE A 109 -10.95 2.28 -13.74
N ASP A 110 -9.92 3.07 -13.48
CA ASP A 110 -9.47 4.12 -14.40
C ASP A 110 -8.37 3.62 -15.35
N GLU A 111 -8.22 4.28 -16.49
CA GLU A 111 -7.14 3.96 -17.46
C GLU A 111 -5.74 4.06 -16.83
N SER A 112 -5.54 4.93 -15.84
CA SER A 112 -4.27 5.08 -15.13
C SER A 112 -3.94 3.92 -14.20
N GLU A 113 -4.92 3.06 -13.92
CA GLU A 113 -4.80 1.90 -13.03
C GLU A 113 -4.57 0.60 -13.81
N PHE A 114 -4.54 0.69 -15.13
CA PHE A 114 -4.44 -0.43 -16.03
C PHE A 114 -2.99 -0.88 -16.28
N TYR A 115 -2.80 -2.20 -16.29
CA TYR A 115 -1.57 -2.90 -16.64
C TYR A 115 -1.88 -3.94 -17.71
N LEU A 116 -1.20 -3.86 -18.86
CA LEU A 116 -1.20 -4.95 -19.84
C LEU A 116 -0.22 -6.03 -19.37
N ILE A 117 -0.71 -7.24 -19.10
CA ILE A 117 0.13 -8.37 -18.70
C ILE A 117 0.74 -9.06 -19.91
N GLY A 118 -0.06 -9.25 -20.96
CA GLY A 118 0.45 -9.78 -22.22
C GLY A 118 -0.56 -10.59 -22.99
N THR A 119 -0.06 -11.43 -23.88
CA THR A 119 -0.87 -12.23 -24.79
C THR A 119 -0.35 -13.65 -24.88
N GLY A 120 -1.24 -14.64 -24.88
CA GLY A 120 -0.89 -16.07 -24.91
C GLY A 120 -1.99 -16.93 -25.53
N SER A 121 -1.83 -18.26 -25.50
CA SER A 121 -2.90 -19.21 -25.85
C SER A 121 -2.53 -20.57 -25.27
N GLY A 122 -3.31 -21.06 -24.32
CA GLY A 122 -3.01 -22.28 -23.55
C GLY A 122 -1.68 -22.21 -22.83
N SER A 123 -1.33 -21.04 -22.29
CA SER A 123 -0.01 -20.73 -21.75
C SER A 123 -0.10 -19.76 -20.58
N VAL A 124 0.95 -19.69 -19.77
CA VAL A 124 1.11 -18.62 -18.78
C VAL A 124 1.61 -17.35 -19.47
N VAL A 125 0.98 -16.22 -19.18
CA VAL A 125 1.43 -14.87 -19.52
C VAL A 125 1.84 -14.14 -18.26
N GLU A 126 2.93 -13.37 -18.33
CA GLU A 126 3.53 -12.75 -17.15
C GLU A 126 4.00 -11.33 -17.45
N ALA A 127 3.85 -10.44 -16.46
CA ALA A 127 4.41 -9.11 -16.46
C ALA A 127 4.66 -8.61 -15.04
N ASP A 128 5.51 -7.59 -14.95
CA ASP A 128 5.75 -6.87 -13.71
C ASP A 128 4.67 -5.80 -13.48
N VAL A 129 4.04 -5.84 -12.31
CA VAL A 129 3.08 -4.85 -11.82
C VAL A 129 3.76 -4.02 -10.74
N ALA A 130 3.95 -2.73 -11.01
CA ALA A 130 4.56 -1.78 -10.08
C ALA A 130 3.50 -1.12 -9.20
N ILE A 131 3.65 -1.19 -7.88
CA ILE A 131 2.76 -0.52 -6.93
C ILE A 131 3.19 0.95 -6.80
N PRO A 132 2.29 1.93 -7.04
CA PRO A 132 2.65 3.34 -6.93
C PRO A 132 3.22 3.69 -5.55
N SER A 133 4.18 4.61 -5.51
CA SER A 133 4.83 4.99 -4.23
C SER A 133 4.04 6.01 -3.41
N ASP A 134 3.00 6.58 -4.00
CA ASP A 134 2.09 7.57 -3.43
C ASP A 134 0.72 6.98 -3.07
N VAL A 135 0.49 5.69 -3.32
CA VAL A 135 -0.71 4.99 -2.86
C VAL A 135 -0.71 4.92 -1.33
N SER A 136 -1.88 5.09 -0.71
CA SER A 136 -2.03 4.95 0.74
C SER A 136 -2.02 3.47 1.14
N GLU A 137 -1.68 3.18 2.38
CA GLU A 137 -1.90 1.83 2.93
C GLU A 137 -3.40 1.52 2.97
N GLY A 138 -3.79 0.31 2.59
CA GLY A 138 -5.19 -0.06 2.48
C GLY A 138 -5.42 -1.32 1.67
N THR A 139 -6.68 -1.74 1.60
CA THR A 139 -7.11 -2.85 0.74
C THR A 139 -7.88 -2.28 -0.44
N TYR A 140 -7.49 -2.70 -1.63
CA TYR A 140 -7.97 -2.21 -2.92
C TYR A 140 -8.55 -3.36 -3.75
N ARG A 141 -9.47 -3.05 -4.66
CA ARG A 141 -9.99 -4.04 -5.62
C ARG A 141 -9.03 -4.17 -6.78
N MET A 142 -8.76 -5.41 -7.18
CA MET A 142 -8.07 -5.74 -8.42
C MET A 142 -9.03 -6.49 -9.33
N ARG A 143 -9.05 -6.14 -10.61
CA ARG A 143 -9.77 -6.85 -11.67
C ARG A 143 -8.78 -7.37 -12.68
N ILE A 144 -8.88 -8.64 -13.00
CA ILE A 144 -8.11 -9.30 -14.06
C ILE A 144 -9.10 -9.66 -15.16
N ALA A 145 -8.74 -9.43 -16.41
CA ALA A 145 -9.53 -9.85 -17.55
C ALA A 145 -8.68 -10.61 -18.56
N VAL A 146 -9.29 -11.60 -19.20
CA VAL A 146 -8.80 -12.23 -20.42
C VAL A 146 -9.80 -12.01 -21.55
N LYS A 147 -9.32 -11.67 -22.74
CA LYS A 147 -10.13 -11.44 -23.94
C LYS A 147 -9.53 -12.19 -25.14
N ALA A 148 -10.38 -12.79 -25.97
CA ALA A 148 -9.98 -13.48 -27.21
C ALA A 148 -9.35 -12.55 -28.29
N ASP A 149 -9.27 -11.24 -28.04
CA ASP A 149 -8.69 -10.26 -28.94
C ASP A 149 -8.02 -9.09 -28.20
N GLU A 150 -8.56 -7.88 -28.24
CA GLU A 150 -8.02 -6.69 -27.59
C GLU A 150 -8.74 -6.49 -26.26
N ILE A 151 -7.97 -6.15 -25.23
CA ILE A 151 -8.54 -5.86 -23.92
C ILE A 151 -9.03 -4.41 -23.86
N PRO A 152 -10.29 -4.16 -23.45
CA PRO A 152 -10.84 -2.81 -23.41
C PRO A 152 -10.34 -2.07 -22.15
N TYR A 153 -9.12 -1.53 -22.20
CA TYR A 153 -8.48 -0.85 -21.07
C TYR A 153 -9.31 0.33 -20.49
N ASP A 154 -10.17 0.94 -21.31
CA ASP A 154 -11.07 2.06 -20.98
C ASP A 154 -12.53 1.65 -20.71
N ASP A 155 -12.87 0.36 -20.88
CA ASP A 155 -14.18 -0.21 -20.55
C ASP A 155 -14.03 -1.47 -19.66
N PRO A 156 -13.60 -1.31 -18.40
CA PRO A 156 -13.43 -2.39 -17.44
C PRO A 156 -14.75 -3.06 -17.03
N CYS A 157 -15.88 -2.50 -17.48
CA CYS A 157 -17.23 -2.99 -17.25
C CYS A 157 -17.78 -3.81 -18.40
N GLN A 158 -17.06 -3.86 -19.53
CA GLN A 158 -17.46 -4.58 -20.74
C GLN A 158 -18.92 -4.25 -21.13
N THR A 159 -19.17 -3.01 -21.57
CA THR A 159 -20.50 -2.54 -21.96
C THR A 159 -21.10 -3.31 -23.14
N VAL A 160 -20.27 -4.01 -23.91
CA VAL A 160 -20.67 -4.89 -25.01
C VAL A 160 -20.02 -6.27 -24.80
N ALA A 161 -20.83 -7.27 -24.48
CA ALA A 161 -20.37 -8.64 -24.28
C ALA A 161 -19.65 -9.21 -25.52
N GLY A 162 -18.64 -10.04 -25.25
CA GLY A 162 -17.82 -10.77 -26.20
C GLY A 162 -17.31 -12.07 -25.59
N PHE A 163 -16.12 -12.49 -26.00
CA PHE A 163 -15.49 -13.73 -25.54
C PHE A 163 -14.36 -13.41 -24.57
N GLY A 164 -14.38 -14.04 -23.40
CA GLY A 164 -13.45 -13.74 -22.31
C GLY A 164 -14.00 -14.01 -20.92
N GLU A 165 -13.19 -13.67 -19.92
CA GLU A 165 -13.53 -13.78 -18.51
C GLU A 165 -12.92 -12.63 -17.72
N PHE A 166 -13.61 -12.23 -16.66
CA PHE A 166 -13.15 -11.29 -15.65
C PHE A 166 -13.14 -11.94 -14.28
N GLU A 167 -12.11 -11.66 -13.50
CA GLU A 167 -11.99 -12.12 -12.11
C GLU A 167 -11.60 -10.96 -11.18
N ASP A 168 -12.34 -10.81 -10.08
CA ASP A 168 -12.07 -9.79 -9.08
C ASP A 168 -11.38 -10.39 -7.85
N TYR A 169 -10.37 -9.68 -7.35
CA TYR A 169 -9.54 -10.02 -6.19
C TYR A 169 -9.31 -8.80 -5.30
N LEU A 170 -8.65 -9.01 -4.16
CA LEU A 170 -8.20 -7.95 -3.26
C LEU A 170 -6.68 -7.84 -3.28
N VAL A 171 -6.18 -6.60 -3.15
CA VAL A 171 -4.76 -6.29 -2.94
C VAL A 171 -4.64 -5.50 -1.65
N ASN A 172 -3.88 -6.02 -0.69
CA ASN A 172 -3.55 -5.33 0.54
C ASN A 172 -2.18 -4.67 0.41
N VAL A 173 -2.18 -3.34 0.41
CA VAL A 173 -0.97 -2.51 0.29
C VAL A 173 -0.55 -2.04 1.67
N THR A 174 0.71 -2.32 2.02
CA THR A 174 1.32 -1.90 3.28
C THR A 174 2.61 -1.11 3.02
N ALA A 175 3.07 -0.35 4.01
CA ALA A 175 4.38 0.30 3.94
C ALA A 175 5.40 -0.47 4.79
N GLU A 176 6.65 -0.58 4.30
CA GLU A 176 7.72 -1.02 5.18
C GLU A 176 7.93 0.02 6.29
N LEU A 177 7.64 -0.38 7.54
CA LEU A 177 8.09 0.35 8.71
C LEU A 177 9.61 0.18 8.85
N SER A 178 10.37 0.97 8.09
CA SER A 178 11.83 1.01 8.21
C SER A 178 12.26 1.73 9.49
N VAL A 179 12.06 1.12 10.65
CA VAL A 179 12.96 1.37 11.78
C VAL A 179 14.23 0.58 11.52
N SER A 180 15.26 1.27 11.03
CA SER A 180 16.61 0.70 11.05
C SER A 180 16.87 0.17 12.47
N ASN A 181 17.25 -1.10 12.60
CA ASN A 181 17.68 -1.66 13.88
C ASN A 181 18.96 -0.93 14.29
N PHE A 182 18.81 0.19 14.99
CA PHE A 182 19.93 0.92 15.53
C PHE A 182 20.49 0.17 16.74
N ASP A 183 21.54 -0.61 16.50
CA ASP A 183 22.27 -1.30 17.55
C ASP A 183 23.16 -0.29 18.31
N PHE A 184 22.57 0.32 19.34
CA PHE A 184 23.29 1.24 20.23
C PHE A 184 24.44 0.55 20.98
N THR A 185 24.39 -0.78 21.16
CA THR A 185 25.44 -1.57 21.83
C THR A 185 26.74 -1.62 21.02
N ASN A 186 26.62 -1.79 19.69
CA ASN A 186 27.75 -1.89 18.77
C ASN A 186 28.37 -0.54 18.40
N SER A 187 27.65 0.56 18.59
CA SER A 187 28.14 1.92 18.31
C SER A 187 28.64 2.68 19.55
N LEU A 188 28.73 2.03 20.72
CA LEU A 188 29.15 2.65 21.98
C LEU A 188 30.54 2.19 22.43
N ALA A 189 31.51 3.10 22.47
CA ALA A 189 32.83 2.90 23.03
C ALA A 189 32.97 3.63 24.37
N ILE A 190 33.38 2.90 25.40
CA ILE A 190 33.65 3.45 26.74
C ILE A 190 35.03 2.99 27.16
N PHE A 191 35.94 3.93 27.44
CA PHE A 191 37.33 3.61 27.77
C PHE A 191 37.96 4.67 28.68
N LYS A 192 38.96 4.26 29.47
CA LYS A 192 39.71 5.14 30.38
C LYS A 192 40.95 5.72 29.70
N THR A 193 41.29 6.97 30.01
CA THR A 193 42.59 7.59 29.70
C THR A 193 43.01 8.47 30.88
N GLY A 194 44.04 8.06 31.62
CA GLY A 194 44.37 8.71 32.90
C GLY A 194 43.18 8.64 33.85
N GLU A 195 42.82 9.73 34.53
CA GLU A 195 41.66 9.78 35.44
C GLU A 195 40.34 10.12 34.74
N THR A 196 40.29 10.03 33.41
CA THR A 196 39.12 10.40 32.61
C THR A 196 38.49 9.18 31.95
N LEU A 197 37.17 9.06 32.09
CA LEU A 197 36.33 8.14 31.36
C LEU A 197 35.84 8.82 30.09
N ASN A 198 36.15 8.24 28.93
CA ASN A 198 35.71 8.72 27.63
C ASN A 198 34.54 7.86 27.15
N ILE A 199 33.47 8.50 26.68
CA ILE A 199 32.30 7.86 26.08
C ILE A 199 32.13 8.41 24.66
N GLN A 200 32.03 7.53 23.68
CA GLN A 200 31.73 7.85 22.29
C GLN A 200 30.61 6.95 21.78
N ALA A 201 29.64 7.53 21.08
CA ALA A 201 28.43 6.84 20.64
C ALA A 201 28.12 7.10 19.15
N GLY A 202 27.37 6.17 18.54
CA GLY A 202 26.82 6.29 17.20
C GLY A 202 25.81 7.44 17.05
N THR A 203 25.17 7.83 18.14
CA THR A 203 24.14 8.90 18.19
C THR A 203 24.40 9.84 19.36
N ASN A 204 23.63 10.93 19.43
CA ASN A 204 23.75 11.89 20.53
C ASN A 204 23.39 11.23 21.87
N ILE A 205 24.25 11.42 22.86
CA ILE A 205 24.04 10.98 24.24
C ILE A 205 23.09 11.96 24.92
N SER A 206 22.10 11.45 25.63
CA SER A 206 21.26 12.24 26.54
C SER A 206 21.89 12.25 27.93
N ASN A 207 22.07 11.06 28.53
CA ASN A 207 22.50 10.90 29.92
C ASN A 207 23.62 9.87 30.07
N VAL A 208 24.54 10.13 30.99
CA VAL A 208 25.54 9.19 31.49
C VAL A 208 25.45 9.10 33.01
N ALA A 209 25.48 7.88 33.54
CA ALA A 209 25.56 7.62 34.97
C ALA A 209 26.57 6.52 35.25
N VAL A 210 27.44 6.76 36.22
CA VAL A 210 28.53 5.87 36.61
C VAL A 210 28.27 5.39 38.04
N TYR A 211 28.24 4.08 38.24
CA TYR A 211 28.01 3.45 39.53
C TYR A 211 29.17 2.54 39.91
N ASP A 212 29.38 2.31 41.21
CA ASP A 212 30.20 1.19 41.66
C ASP A 212 29.42 -0.14 41.68
N LEU A 213 30.08 -1.25 42.00
CA LEU A 213 29.45 -2.57 42.06
C LEU A 213 28.39 -2.71 43.17
N THR A 214 28.36 -1.80 44.14
CA THR A 214 27.31 -1.76 45.17
C THR A 214 26.08 -0.98 44.71
N GLY A 215 26.12 -0.40 43.50
CA GLY A 215 25.06 0.44 42.94
C GLY A 215 25.12 1.89 43.42
N LYS A 216 26.19 2.30 44.11
CA LYS A 216 26.36 3.70 44.53
C LYS A 216 26.70 4.55 43.32
N LEU A 217 25.97 5.65 43.12
CA LEU A 217 26.26 6.63 42.09
C LEU A 217 27.58 7.36 42.39
N ILE A 218 28.52 7.30 41.45
CA ILE A 218 29.85 7.93 41.52
C ILE A 218 29.86 9.23 40.75
N ALA A 219 29.29 9.25 39.54
CA ALA A 219 29.23 10.44 38.71
C ALA A 219 28.03 10.37 37.76
N THR A 220 27.57 11.54 37.32
CA THR A 220 26.53 11.63 36.29
C THR A 220 26.73 12.88 35.45
N GLN A 221 26.27 12.80 34.21
CA GLN A 221 26.18 13.93 33.30
C GLN A 221 24.87 13.81 32.53
N GLN A 222 24.08 14.87 32.58
CA GLN A 222 22.79 14.96 31.90
C GLN A 222 22.90 15.95 30.74
N ASP A 223 21.92 15.91 29.84
CA ASP A 223 21.77 16.84 28.71
C ASP A 223 23.04 17.00 27.87
N VAL A 224 23.77 15.90 27.63
CA VAL A 224 25.06 15.91 26.92
C VAL A 224 24.92 16.44 25.50
N ALA A 225 23.88 15.99 24.79
CA ALA A 225 23.52 16.41 23.43
C ALA A 225 24.67 16.35 22.39
N SER A 226 25.60 15.41 22.61
CA SER A 226 26.79 15.20 21.79
C SER A 226 27.04 13.70 21.62
N ARG A 227 27.72 13.33 20.53
CA ARG A 227 28.16 11.95 20.27
C ARG A 227 29.35 11.54 21.14
N SER A 228 29.95 12.47 21.86
CA SER A 228 31.04 12.19 22.80
C SER A 228 30.93 13.03 24.06
N THR A 229 31.36 12.44 25.17
CA THR A 229 31.53 13.14 26.44
C THR A 229 32.62 12.50 27.28
N THR A 230 33.09 13.24 28.28
CA THR A 230 34.12 12.80 29.21
C THR A 230 33.69 13.07 30.65
N LEU A 231 34.05 12.16 31.56
CA LEU A 231 33.90 12.36 33.00
C LEU A 231 35.24 12.10 33.69
N SER A 232 35.72 13.06 34.45
CA SER A 232 36.88 12.86 35.34
C SER A 232 36.41 12.21 36.64
N LEU A 233 37.01 11.08 37.01
CA LEU A 233 36.65 10.31 38.19
C LEU A 233 37.87 10.18 39.10
N SER A 234 37.69 10.39 40.40
CA SER A 234 38.76 10.19 41.40
C SER A 234 38.84 8.74 41.91
N ALA A 235 38.24 7.78 41.19
CA ALA A 235 38.23 6.38 41.57
C ALA A 235 39.49 5.68 41.03
N ALA A 236 40.24 4.98 41.88
CA ALA A 236 41.43 4.24 41.48
C ALA A 236 41.22 2.73 41.67
N ASN A 237 41.34 1.98 40.57
CA ASN A 237 41.37 0.51 40.49
C ASN A 237 40.11 -0.19 41.02
N GLN A 238 38.94 0.15 40.46
CA GLN A 238 37.69 -0.56 40.73
C GLN A 238 36.88 -0.81 39.46
N VAL A 239 35.99 -1.81 39.51
CA VAL A 239 35.01 -2.01 38.45
C VAL A 239 33.87 -1.01 38.63
N LEU A 240 33.50 -0.34 37.54
CA LEU A 240 32.38 0.60 37.46
C LEU A 240 31.34 0.11 36.46
N LEU A 241 30.08 0.39 36.74
CA LEU A 241 28.94 0.23 35.85
C LEU A 241 28.67 1.58 35.19
N VAL A 242 28.87 1.68 33.88
CA VAL A 242 28.62 2.90 33.11
C VAL A 242 27.35 2.72 32.31
N LYS A 243 26.29 3.42 32.71
CA LYS A 243 25.00 3.49 32.02
C LYS A 243 24.96 4.71 31.12
N VAL A 244 24.74 4.51 29.84
CA VAL A 244 24.64 5.56 28.81
C VAL A 244 23.27 5.48 28.15
N GLN A 245 22.61 6.61 27.98
CA GLN A 245 21.34 6.75 27.28
C GLN A 245 21.50 7.64 26.05
N SER A 246 20.92 7.27 24.91
CA SER A 246 20.87 8.12 23.72
C SER A 246 19.71 9.12 23.80
N GLN A 247 19.70 10.13 22.94
CA GLN A 247 18.55 11.04 22.77
C GLN A 247 17.31 10.34 22.23
N GLU A 248 17.49 9.23 21.52
CA GLU A 248 16.43 8.36 20.99
C GLU A 248 15.86 7.40 22.04
N GLY A 249 16.39 7.41 23.27
CA GLY A 249 15.88 6.64 24.42
C GLY A 249 16.56 5.29 24.65
N TYR A 250 17.43 4.83 23.75
CA TYR A 250 18.20 3.60 23.93
C TYR A 250 19.13 3.69 25.14
N THR A 251 19.25 2.61 25.92
CA THR A 251 20.07 2.57 27.14
C THR A 251 21.00 1.37 27.11
N VAL A 252 22.30 1.59 27.34
CA VAL A 252 23.31 0.54 27.44
C VAL A 252 24.09 0.69 28.74
N THR A 253 24.39 -0.43 29.39
CA THR A 253 25.26 -0.47 30.57
C THR A 253 26.47 -1.34 30.26
N LYS A 254 27.69 -0.82 30.49
CA LYS A 254 28.93 -1.58 30.35
C LYS A 254 29.72 -1.58 31.66
N ASN A 255 30.37 -2.71 31.95
CA ASN A 255 31.36 -2.83 33.01
C ASN A 255 32.70 -2.30 32.52
N ILE A 256 33.33 -1.40 33.27
CA ILE A 256 34.65 -0.85 32.96
C ILE A 256 35.54 -1.03 34.19
N ILE A 257 36.73 -1.57 33.97
CA ILE A 257 37.79 -1.55 34.99
C ILE A 257 38.40 -0.15 34.91
N PHE A 258 38.19 0.64 35.96
CA PHE A 258 38.65 2.02 36.06
C PHE A 258 39.78 2.15 37.07
#